data_AF-A0A1E1KRR5-F1
#
_entry.id   AF-A0A1E1KRR5-F1
#
_cell.length_a   1.000
_cell.length_b   1.000
_cell.length_c   1.000
_cell.angle_alpha   90.00
_cell.angle_beta   90.00
_cell.angle_gamma   90.00
#
_symmetry.space_group_name_H-M   'P 1'
#
loop_
_entity.id
_entity.type
_entity.pdbx_description
1 polymer ?
#
loop_
_entity_poly.entity_id
_entity_poly.type
_entity_poly.pdbx_seq_one_letter_code
_entity_poly.pdbx_strand_id
1 'polypeptide(L)'
;MSFRLGISHSPVLHRQLTSPKIEQYPEPPVGNITEDSKDVLIERLNDLVLRLSKVSSLEDGAVSAIHKEVETIELLVDGVEKSNSPSQLLRADYGYSEADDFWGPSTPTRNIKIRLPVMSTYKLPSTKLASKSKPDKAIEVAQAAEEFSAKLSCTLAQLIIRKVESDRIHDLLVMRNEKAAEHILVLEDRFAEMEEDQQSSQSELKFLRIQLQAIQVQCMNCIHRHEDDPELTDSINKWKIDWEAINKRAKAPRQKGAV
;
A
#
# COMPACT_ATOMS: atom_id res chain seq x y z
N MET A 1 -26.91 55.99 -18.60
CA MET A 1 -26.44 54.79 -19.31
C MET A 1 -26.22 53.71 -18.27
N SER A 2 -27.13 52.75 -18.19
CA SER A 2 -27.16 51.74 -17.13
C SER A 2 -26.51 50.44 -17.63
N PHE A 3 -25.44 50.00 -16.98
CA PHE A 3 -24.84 48.69 -17.22
C PHE A 3 -25.48 47.68 -16.26
N ARG A 4 -26.26 46.74 -16.81
CA ARG A 4 -26.71 45.55 -16.08
C ARG A 4 -25.56 44.54 -16.09
N LEU A 5 -25.05 44.19 -14.90
CA LEU A 5 -24.23 43.01 -14.70
C LEU A 5 -25.09 41.76 -14.97
N GLY A 6 -24.75 41.01 -16.01
CA GLY A 6 -25.31 39.69 -16.27
C GLY A 6 -24.70 38.67 -15.32
N ILE A 7 -25.44 38.30 -14.28
CA ILE A 7 -25.13 37.13 -13.45
C ILE A 7 -25.57 35.92 -14.28
N SER A 8 -24.61 35.13 -14.76
CA SER A 8 -24.88 33.84 -15.40
C SER A 8 -25.45 32.89 -14.35
N HIS A 9 -26.75 32.63 -14.47
CA HIS A 9 -27.49 31.69 -13.64
C HIS A 9 -27.14 30.27 -14.10
N SER A 10 -26.16 29.62 -13.47
CA SER A 10 -25.95 28.19 -13.64
C SER A 10 -27.08 27.44 -12.93
N PRO A 11 -27.85 26.56 -13.59
CA PRO A 11 -28.81 25.74 -12.88
C PRO A 11 -28.04 24.73 -12.01
N VAL A 12 -28.22 24.86 -10.70
CA VAL A 12 -27.86 23.82 -9.73
C VAL A 12 -28.74 22.61 -10.04
N LEU A 13 -28.16 21.59 -10.68
CA LEU A 13 -28.79 20.28 -10.75
C LEU A 13 -28.81 19.70 -9.34
N HIS A 14 -29.93 19.87 -8.63
CA HIS A 14 -30.27 19.02 -7.50
C HIS A 14 -30.48 17.59 -8.03
N ARG A 15 -29.38 16.85 -8.19
CA ARG A 15 -29.44 15.40 -8.30
C ARG A 15 -29.82 14.89 -6.91
N GLN A 16 -31.12 14.72 -6.68
CA GLN A 16 -31.62 13.98 -5.53
C GLN A 16 -31.10 12.54 -5.67
N LEU A 17 -30.02 12.24 -4.94
CA LEU A 17 -29.61 10.88 -4.70
C LEU A 17 -30.58 10.32 -3.66
N THR A 18 -31.69 9.76 -4.13
CA THR A 18 -32.53 8.90 -3.31
C THR A 18 -31.67 7.73 -2.85
N SER A 19 -31.51 7.57 -1.54
CA SER A 19 -30.82 6.43 -0.95
C SER A 19 -31.44 5.12 -1.46
N PRO A 20 -30.65 4.10 -1.86
CA PRO A 20 -31.20 2.79 -2.11
C PRO A 20 -31.74 2.25 -0.79
N LYS A 21 -33.04 1.94 -0.80
CA LYS A 21 -33.69 1.14 0.22
C LYS A 21 -32.94 -0.20 0.26
N ILE A 22 -32.36 -0.52 1.42
CA ILE A 22 -31.77 -1.82 1.72
C ILE A 22 -32.91 -2.84 1.59
N GLU A 23 -32.97 -3.52 0.45
CA GLU A 23 -33.67 -4.79 0.33
C GLU A 23 -32.88 -5.81 1.15
N GLN A 24 -33.57 -6.45 2.08
CA GLN A 24 -33.09 -7.62 2.80
C GLN A 24 -32.65 -8.66 1.77
N TYR A 25 -31.35 -8.91 1.72
CA TYR A 25 -30.82 -10.10 1.08
C TYR A 25 -31.33 -11.34 1.83
N PRO A 26 -31.80 -12.37 1.12
CA PRO A 26 -32.07 -13.68 1.74
C PRO A 26 -30.78 -14.22 2.32
N GLU A 27 -30.85 -14.72 3.56
CA GLU A 27 -29.74 -15.44 4.21
C GLU A 27 -29.15 -16.52 3.28
N PRO A 28 -27.83 -16.53 3.06
CA PRO A 28 -27.18 -17.72 2.54
C PRO A 28 -27.14 -18.78 3.65
N PRO A 29 -27.24 -20.08 3.30
CA PRO A 29 -27.22 -21.16 4.27
C PRO A 29 -25.87 -21.15 5.00
N VAL A 30 -25.92 -21.20 6.33
CA VAL A 30 -24.78 -21.33 7.24
C VAL A 30 -24.04 -22.63 6.90
N GLY A 31 -23.06 -22.52 6.01
CA GLY A 31 -22.05 -23.53 5.76
C GLY A 31 -20.79 -23.16 6.54
N ASN A 32 -20.36 -24.08 7.40
CA ASN A 32 -19.14 -24.04 8.21
C ASN A 32 -17.87 -23.77 7.35
N ILE A 33 -17.60 -22.52 6.96
CA ILE A 33 -16.44 -22.14 6.13
C ILE A 33 -15.47 -21.21 6.88
N THR A 34 -15.85 -20.69 8.04
CA THR A 34 -15.00 -19.74 8.79
C THR A 34 -13.95 -20.40 9.67
N GLU A 35 -14.05 -21.70 9.98
CA GLU A 35 -13.04 -22.40 10.80
C GLU A 35 -11.77 -22.77 10.02
N ASP A 36 -11.86 -22.90 8.68
CA ASP A 36 -10.76 -23.32 7.81
C ASP A 36 -10.18 -22.16 6.97
N SER A 37 -10.28 -20.92 7.45
CA SER A 37 -9.73 -19.76 6.73
C SER A 37 -8.21 -19.62 6.94
N LYS A 38 -7.51 -19.13 5.90
CA LYS A 38 -6.06 -18.85 5.93
C LYS A 38 -5.67 -17.96 7.12
N ASP A 39 -6.51 -16.98 7.45
CA ASP A 39 -6.25 -16.02 8.51
C ASP A 39 -6.31 -16.67 9.91
N VAL A 40 -7.26 -17.60 10.13
CA VAL A 40 -7.34 -18.42 11.36
C VAL A 40 -6.13 -19.35 11.48
N LEU A 41 -5.63 -19.92 10.37
CA LEU A 41 -4.40 -20.71 10.36
C LEU A 41 -3.19 -19.86 10.76
N ILE A 42 -3.06 -18.64 10.23
CA ILE A 42 -1.97 -17.72 10.57
C ILE A 42 -2.01 -17.34 12.06
N GLU A 43 -3.19 -17.01 12.60
CA GLU A 43 -3.38 -16.71 14.02
C GLU A 43 -2.96 -17.88 14.91
N ARG A 44 -3.40 -19.10 14.57
CA ARG A 44 -3.06 -20.32 15.33
C ARG A 44 -1.57 -20.66 15.26
N LEU A 45 -0.92 -20.46 14.12
CA LEU A 45 0.53 -20.66 13.97
C LEU A 45 1.32 -19.65 14.81
N ASN A 46 0.90 -18.39 14.83
CA ASN A 46 1.51 -17.36 15.67
C ASN A 46 1.36 -17.69 17.17
N ASP A 47 0.19 -18.15 17.59
CA ASP A 47 -0.02 -18.62 18.96
C ASP A 47 0.88 -19.81 19.32
N LEU A 48 1.12 -20.71 18.37
CA LEU A 48 2.01 -21.86 18.56
C LEU A 48 3.48 -21.40 18.73
N VAL A 49 3.92 -20.42 17.94
CA VAL A 49 5.24 -19.78 18.10
C VAL A 49 5.39 -19.11 19.48
N LEU A 50 4.35 -18.39 19.92
CA LEU A 50 4.32 -17.76 21.25
C LEU A 50 4.28 -18.78 22.39
N ARG A 51 3.72 -19.97 22.17
CA ARG A 51 3.75 -21.06 23.15
C ARG A 51 5.10 -21.77 23.18
N LEU A 52 5.71 -22.04 22.03
CA LEU A 52 7.05 -22.62 21.96
C LEU A 52 8.11 -21.71 22.58
N SER A 53 7.99 -20.38 22.42
CA SER A 53 8.92 -19.43 23.06
C SER A 53 8.78 -19.36 24.58
N LYS A 54 7.60 -19.72 25.12
CA LYS A 54 7.35 -19.78 26.57
C LYS A 54 7.77 -21.11 27.20
N VAL A 55 7.89 -22.19 26.43
CA VAL A 55 8.29 -23.51 26.94
C VAL A 55 9.82 -23.60 26.89
N SER A 56 10.46 -23.63 28.06
CA SER A 56 11.92 -23.59 28.20
C SER A 56 12.64 -24.91 27.89
N SER A 57 11.91 -26.03 27.80
CA SER A 57 12.46 -27.33 27.40
C SER A 57 11.35 -28.18 26.79
N LEU A 58 11.50 -28.53 25.52
CA LEU A 58 10.78 -29.64 24.89
C LEU A 58 11.70 -30.86 24.83
N GLU A 59 11.11 -32.05 24.93
CA GLU A 59 11.81 -33.30 24.66
C GLU A 59 12.27 -33.34 23.20
N ASP A 60 13.51 -33.75 22.95
CA ASP A 60 14.13 -33.77 21.61
C ASP A 60 13.31 -34.59 20.59
N GLY A 61 12.62 -35.64 21.06
CA GLY A 61 11.67 -36.41 20.25
C GLY A 61 10.42 -35.61 19.84
N ALA A 62 9.92 -34.72 20.69
CA ALA A 62 8.81 -33.82 20.37
C ALA A 62 9.26 -32.72 19.38
N VAL A 63 10.50 -32.24 19.50
CA VAL A 63 11.10 -31.29 18.57
C VAL A 63 11.25 -31.92 17.18
N SER A 64 11.79 -33.14 17.09
CA SER A 64 11.90 -33.88 15.83
C SER A 64 10.52 -34.17 15.20
N ALA A 65 9.51 -34.50 16.01
CA ALA A 65 8.14 -34.69 15.53
C ALA A 65 7.52 -33.38 14.99
N ILE A 66 7.75 -32.25 15.68
CA ILE A 66 7.30 -30.93 15.20
C ILE A 66 7.99 -30.57 13.90
N HIS A 67 9.30 -30.78 13.77
CA HIS A 67 10.01 -30.56 12.51
C HIS A 67 9.45 -31.40 11.37
N LYS A 68 9.14 -32.68 11.61
CA LYS A 68 8.53 -33.54 10.59
C LYS A 68 7.16 -33.03 10.14
N GLU A 69 6.32 -32.56 11.05
CA GLU A 69 5.02 -31.97 10.69
C GLU A 69 5.16 -30.58 10.06
N VAL A 70 6.21 -29.83 10.37
CA VAL A 70 6.52 -28.58 9.66
C VAL A 70 6.97 -28.89 8.23
N GLU A 71 7.77 -29.92 8.01
CA GLU A 71 8.15 -30.39 6.66
C GLU A 71 6.93 -30.82 5.82
N THR A 72 5.91 -31.44 6.43
CA THR A 72 4.66 -31.77 5.71
C THR A 72 3.87 -30.52 5.35
N ILE A 73 3.81 -29.52 6.23
CA ILE A 73 3.18 -28.22 5.95
C ILE A 73 3.93 -27.45 4.86
N GLU A 74 5.26 -27.42 4.92
CA GLU A 74 6.10 -26.82 3.88
C GLU A 74 5.86 -27.48 2.53
N LEU A 75 5.78 -28.81 2.47
CA LEU A 75 5.48 -29.55 1.25
C LEU A 75 4.09 -29.22 0.69
N LEU A 76 3.09 -29.00 1.55
CA LEU A 76 1.75 -28.59 1.13
C LEU A 76 1.71 -27.14 0.63
N VAL A 77 2.40 -26.21 1.30
CA VAL A 77 2.50 -24.80 0.90
C VAL A 77 3.25 -24.67 -0.43
N ASP A 78 4.37 -25.39 -0.58
CA ASP A 78 5.11 -25.47 -1.85
C ASP A 78 4.30 -26.15 -2.96
N GLY A 79 3.48 -27.15 -2.63
CA GLY A 79 2.60 -27.84 -3.58
C GLY A 79 1.50 -26.94 -4.13
N VAL A 80 0.98 -26.03 -3.30
CA VAL A 80 0.01 -25.00 -3.70
C VAL A 80 0.65 -23.97 -4.64
N GLU A 81 1.91 -23.57 -4.40
CA GLU A 81 2.67 -22.69 -5.29
C GLU A 81 3.08 -23.39 -6.61
N LYS A 82 3.43 -24.68 -6.58
CA LYS A 82 3.80 -25.50 -7.76
C LYS A 82 2.61 -25.85 -8.66
N SER A 83 1.37 -25.74 -8.19
CA SER A 83 0.16 -25.85 -9.04
C SER A 83 0.02 -24.66 -10.02
N ASN A 84 0.67 -23.53 -9.75
CA ASN A 84 0.62 -22.34 -10.60
C ASN A 84 1.86 -22.17 -11.50
N SER A 85 2.78 -23.14 -11.55
CA SER A 85 3.90 -23.16 -12.50
C SER A 85 4.48 -24.57 -12.64
N PRO A 86 4.49 -25.17 -13.85
CA PRO A 86 5.08 -26.48 -14.04
C PRO A 86 6.59 -26.32 -14.19
N SER A 87 7.36 -26.75 -13.19
CA SER A 87 8.66 -27.44 -13.32
C SER A 87 9.38 -27.44 -11.98
N GLN A 88 9.49 -28.61 -11.35
CA GLN A 88 10.79 -29.23 -11.08
C GLN A 88 10.60 -30.57 -10.39
N LEU A 89 10.99 -31.62 -11.11
CA LEU A 89 11.14 -32.97 -10.60
C LEU A 89 12.51 -33.13 -9.95
N LEU A 90 12.48 -33.73 -8.76
CA LEU A 90 13.48 -34.55 -8.09
C LEU A 90 14.72 -33.85 -7.51
N ARG A 91 14.74 -33.77 -6.18
CA ARG A 91 15.97 -33.93 -5.40
C ARG A 91 15.71 -34.82 -4.19
N ALA A 92 16.10 -36.07 -4.31
CA ALA A 92 16.45 -36.93 -3.20
C ALA A 92 17.93 -37.29 -3.40
N ASP A 93 18.80 -36.82 -2.52
CA ASP A 93 19.81 -37.68 -1.88
C ASP A 93 20.46 -36.91 -0.71
N TYR A 94 20.52 -37.57 0.44
CA TYR A 94 21.21 -37.09 1.64
C TYR A 94 22.64 -37.65 1.62
N GLY A 95 23.64 -36.77 1.68
CA GLY A 95 25.03 -37.14 1.85
C GLY A 95 25.83 -35.97 2.43
N TYR A 96 26.21 -36.12 3.70
CA TYR A 96 27.08 -35.23 4.47
C TYR A 96 28.38 -34.85 3.73
N SER A 97 28.73 -33.55 3.67
CA SER A 97 29.88 -32.98 4.40
C SER A 97 30.42 -31.69 3.75
N GLU A 98 30.55 -30.69 4.62
CA GLU A 98 31.55 -29.61 4.67
C GLU A 98 31.48 -28.38 3.75
N ALA A 99 31.26 -27.25 4.43
CA ALA A 99 31.74 -25.89 4.16
C ALA A 99 31.31 -25.20 2.86
N ASP A 100 30.47 -24.17 2.99
CA ASP A 100 30.98 -22.80 2.83
C ASP A 100 29.95 -21.73 3.26
N ASP A 101 30.31 -20.97 4.29
CA ASP A 101 29.85 -19.60 4.48
C ASP A 101 30.42 -18.73 3.35
N PHE A 102 29.76 -18.76 2.19
CA PHE A 102 30.09 -17.88 1.05
C PHE A 102 28.95 -16.90 0.77
N TRP A 103 28.35 -16.32 1.81
CA TRP A 103 27.37 -15.25 1.67
C TRP A 103 28.08 -13.90 1.40
N GLY A 104 28.41 -13.68 0.13
CA GLY A 104 28.70 -12.36 -0.44
C GLY A 104 27.67 -12.02 -1.54
N PRO A 105 27.31 -10.75 -1.74
CA PRO A 105 26.19 -10.36 -2.61
C PRO A 105 26.46 -10.70 -4.08
N SER A 106 25.48 -11.36 -4.71
CA SER A 106 25.50 -11.77 -6.11
C SER A 106 25.47 -10.57 -7.06
N THR A 107 26.63 -10.13 -7.54
CA THR A 107 26.72 -9.29 -8.74
C THR A 107 26.43 -10.13 -9.99
N PRO A 108 25.67 -9.61 -10.99
CA PRO A 108 25.13 -10.39 -12.11
C PRO A 108 26.15 -10.65 -13.25
N THR A 109 27.43 -10.81 -12.94
CA THR A 109 28.47 -11.19 -13.92
C THR A 109 29.59 -11.99 -13.24
N ARG A 110 29.31 -13.23 -12.83
CA ARG A 110 30.40 -14.13 -12.41
C ARG A 110 30.09 -15.60 -12.73
N ASN A 111 30.88 -16.14 -13.66
CA ASN A 111 31.15 -17.55 -13.92
C ASN A 111 30.03 -18.42 -14.52
N ILE A 112 29.77 -18.25 -15.82
CA ILE A 112 29.40 -19.40 -16.65
C ILE A 112 30.64 -20.29 -16.74
N LYS A 113 30.78 -21.28 -15.85
CA LYS A 113 31.70 -22.41 -16.09
C LYS A 113 31.06 -23.28 -17.17
N ILE A 114 31.34 -22.97 -18.43
CA ILE A 114 31.12 -23.91 -19.53
C ILE A 114 32.02 -25.11 -19.25
N ARG A 115 31.45 -26.21 -18.75
CA ARG A 115 32.11 -27.52 -18.84
C ARG A 115 32.08 -27.93 -20.30
N LEU A 116 33.16 -27.61 -21.02
CA LEU A 116 33.46 -28.28 -22.27
C LEU A 116 33.67 -29.78 -21.96
N PRO A 117 33.15 -30.70 -22.77
CA PRO A 117 33.46 -32.11 -22.62
C PRO A 117 34.98 -32.28 -22.67
N VAL A 118 35.56 -32.90 -21.64
CA VAL A 118 36.95 -33.34 -21.67
C VAL A 118 37.07 -34.32 -22.84
N MET A 119 37.71 -33.90 -23.92
CA MET A 119 38.13 -34.76 -25.01
C MET A 119 39.22 -35.67 -24.46
N SER A 120 38.79 -36.76 -23.83
CA SER A 120 39.68 -37.84 -23.48
C SER A 120 40.28 -38.39 -24.77
N THR A 121 41.60 -38.43 -24.79
CA THR A 121 42.43 -38.99 -25.85
C THR A 121 42.33 -40.51 -25.81
N TYR A 122 41.16 -41.06 -26.14
CA TYR A 122 41.06 -42.45 -26.55
C TYR A 122 41.63 -42.53 -27.96
N LYS A 123 42.67 -43.33 -28.15
CA LYS A 123 43.10 -43.76 -29.49
C LYS A 123 41.89 -44.31 -30.21
N LEU A 124 41.49 -43.62 -31.27
CA LEU A 124 40.46 -44.06 -32.19
C LEU A 124 40.88 -45.42 -32.76
N PRO A 125 40.14 -46.52 -32.55
CA PRO A 125 40.13 -47.54 -33.57
C PRO A 125 39.52 -46.85 -34.79
N SER A 126 40.31 -46.70 -35.84
CA SER A 126 39.81 -46.39 -37.18
C SER A 126 38.98 -47.58 -37.67
N THR A 127 37.85 -47.83 -37.01
CA THR A 127 36.79 -48.67 -37.54
C THR A 127 36.15 -47.85 -38.65
N LYS A 128 36.44 -48.25 -39.89
CA LYS A 128 35.63 -47.88 -41.05
C LYS A 128 34.19 -48.33 -40.78
N LEU A 129 33.43 -47.53 -40.04
CA LEU A 129 31.99 -47.64 -39.93
C LEU A 129 31.40 -46.98 -41.18
N ALA A 130 31.62 -47.66 -42.30
CA ALA A 130 30.65 -47.62 -43.39
C ALA A 130 29.42 -48.44 -42.95
N SER A 131 28.75 -48.00 -41.87
CA SER A 131 27.38 -48.42 -41.65
C SER A 131 26.59 -47.77 -42.76
N LYS A 132 26.25 -48.55 -43.79
CA LYS A 132 25.20 -48.23 -44.76
C LYS A 132 23.87 -48.13 -43.98
N SER A 133 23.68 -47.09 -43.17
CA SER A 133 22.34 -46.67 -42.82
C SER A 133 21.67 -46.34 -44.15
N LYS A 134 20.53 -46.98 -44.42
CA LYS A 134 19.76 -46.72 -45.64
C LYS A 134 19.63 -45.20 -45.80
N PRO A 135 19.93 -44.63 -46.98
CA PRO A 135 19.90 -43.18 -47.20
C PRO A 135 18.57 -42.57 -46.74
N ASP A 136 17.46 -43.31 -46.83
CA ASP A 136 16.15 -42.96 -46.27
C ASP A 136 16.18 -42.50 -44.81
N LYS A 137 16.89 -43.22 -43.93
CA LYS A 137 16.91 -42.86 -42.50
C LYS A 137 17.70 -41.59 -42.24
N ALA A 138 18.75 -41.33 -43.03
CA ALA A 138 19.52 -40.11 -42.92
C ALA A 138 18.73 -38.90 -43.45
N ILE A 139 17.95 -39.10 -44.52
CA ILE A 139 17.04 -38.10 -45.09
C ILE A 139 15.90 -37.78 -44.11
N GLU A 140 15.30 -38.80 -43.49
CA GLU A 140 14.26 -38.63 -42.47
C GLU A 140 14.78 -37.86 -41.25
N VAL A 141 15.98 -38.19 -40.77
CA VAL A 141 16.63 -37.45 -39.67
C VAL A 141 16.95 -36.01 -40.06
N ALA A 142 17.43 -35.77 -41.29
CA ALA A 142 17.68 -34.41 -41.78
C ALA A 142 16.39 -33.59 -41.87
N GLN A 143 15.31 -34.18 -42.42
CA GLN A 143 14.00 -33.55 -42.49
C GLN A 143 13.43 -33.26 -41.09
N ALA A 144 13.52 -34.21 -40.16
CA ALA A 144 13.08 -34.01 -38.78
C ALA A 144 13.90 -32.90 -38.08
N ALA A 145 15.21 -32.80 -38.35
CA ALA A 145 16.06 -31.74 -37.83
C ALA A 145 15.69 -30.37 -38.42
N GLU A 146 15.40 -30.30 -39.73
CA GLU A 146 14.91 -29.09 -40.40
C GLU A 146 13.56 -28.64 -39.83
N GLU A 147 12.60 -29.54 -39.68
CA GLU A 147 11.29 -29.27 -39.08
C GLU A 147 11.42 -28.78 -37.63
N PHE A 148 12.32 -29.37 -36.85
CA PHE A 148 12.63 -28.92 -35.50
C PHE A 148 13.25 -27.52 -35.48
N SER A 149 14.21 -27.26 -36.37
CA SER A 149 14.85 -25.94 -36.50
C SER A 149 13.85 -24.84 -36.91
N ALA A 150 12.89 -25.18 -37.77
CA ALA A 150 11.82 -24.28 -38.19
C ALA A 150 10.87 -23.97 -37.02
N LYS A 151 10.50 -24.98 -36.22
CA LYS A 151 9.70 -24.80 -35.00
C LYS A 151 10.43 -23.93 -33.97
N LEU A 152 11.72 -24.18 -33.72
CA LEU A 152 12.53 -23.34 -32.82
C LEU A 152 12.65 -21.90 -33.32
N SER A 153 12.83 -21.69 -34.62
CA SER A 153 12.90 -20.34 -35.19
C SER A 153 11.57 -19.60 -35.03
N CYS A 154 10.45 -20.30 -35.21
CA CYS A 154 9.11 -19.76 -34.97
C CYS A 154 8.90 -19.39 -33.49
N THR A 155 9.25 -20.26 -32.55
CA THR A 155 9.11 -19.97 -31.12
C THR A 155 10.04 -18.85 -30.67
N LEU A 156 11.27 -18.79 -31.18
CA LEU A 156 12.19 -17.68 -30.92
C LEU A 156 11.61 -16.34 -31.40
N ALA A 157 11.02 -16.29 -32.60
CA ALA A 157 10.38 -15.08 -33.10
C ALA A 157 9.22 -14.63 -32.19
N GLN A 158 8.40 -15.56 -31.71
CA GLN A 158 7.32 -15.27 -30.76
C GLN A 158 7.84 -14.77 -29.41
N LEU A 159 8.91 -15.37 -28.89
CA LEU A 159 9.52 -14.94 -27.63
C LEU A 159 10.12 -13.54 -27.74
N ILE A 160 10.74 -13.19 -28.86
CA ILE A 160 11.25 -11.84 -29.11
C ILE A 160 10.09 -10.83 -29.08
N ILE A 161 8.97 -11.12 -29.73
CA ILE A 161 7.79 -10.24 -29.72
C ILE A 161 7.26 -10.06 -28.30
N ARG A 162 7.08 -11.15 -27.55
CA ARG A 162 6.62 -11.09 -26.15
C ARG A 162 7.58 -10.34 -25.25
N LYS A 163 8.89 -10.45 -25.48
CA LYS A 163 9.92 -9.73 -24.73
C LYS A 163 9.81 -8.22 -24.98
N VAL A 164 9.66 -7.82 -26.24
CA VAL A 164 9.48 -6.39 -26.60
C VAL A 164 8.18 -5.83 -26.00
N GLU A 165 7.10 -6.62 -26.03
CA GLU A 165 5.84 -6.23 -25.39
C GLU A 165 5.97 -6.12 -23.86
N SER A 166 6.65 -7.08 -23.24
CA SER A 166 6.94 -7.06 -21.80
C SER A 166 7.76 -5.83 -21.40
N ASP A 167 8.81 -5.50 -22.16
CA ASP A 167 9.62 -4.30 -21.93
C ASP A 167 8.76 -3.04 -22.04
N ARG A 168 7.91 -2.95 -23.07
CA ARG A 168 7.00 -1.81 -23.25
C ARG A 168 6.01 -1.66 -22.09
N ILE A 169 5.45 -2.76 -21.58
CA ILE A 169 4.56 -2.72 -20.41
C ILE A 169 5.34 -2.29 -19.18
N HIS A 170 6.56 -2.81 -19.00
CA HIS A 170 7.43 -2.42 -17.89
C HIS A 170 7.70 -0.91 -17.90
N ASP A 171 8.10 -0.35 -19.05
CA ASP A 171 8.34 1.09 -19.20
C ASP A 171 7.09 1.91 -18.84
N LEU A 172 5.90 1.48 -19.29
CA LEU A 172 4.63 2.15 -18.94
C LEU A 172 4.37 2.12 -17.43
N LEU A 173 4.63 0.99 -16.77
CA LEU A 173 4.48 0.86 -15.32
C LEU A 173 5.47 1.74 -14.56
N VAL A 174 6.73 1.80 -15.02
CA VAL A 174 7.75 2.69 -14.45
C VAL A 174 7.30 4.14 -14.57
N MET A 175 6.92 4.60 -15.76
CA MET A 175 6.43 5.96 -15.99
C MET A 175 5.20 6.31 -15.13
N ARG A 176 4.27 5.36 -14.97
CA ARG A 176 3.10 5.55 -14.11
C ARG A 176 3.50 5.69 -12.64
N ASN A 177 4.44 4.86 -12.18
CA ASN A 177 4.91 4.87 -10.80
C ASN A 177 5.69 6.16 -10.50
N GLU A 178 6.56 6.58 -11.41
CA GLU A 178 7.30 7.85 -11.32
C GLU A 178 6.34 9.03 -11.21
N LYS A 179 5.33 9.11 -12.08
CA LYS A 179 4.32 10.16 -12.00
C LYS A 179 3.52 10.11 -10.68
N ALA A 180 3.18 8.92 -10.19
CA ALA A 180 2.50 8.80 -8.90
C ALA A 180 3.40 9.29 -7.75
N ALA A 181 4.70 8.99 -7.79
CA ALA A 181 5.68 9.46 -6.81
C ALA A 181 5.85 10.99 -6.86
N GLU A 182 5.93 11.59 -8.04
CA GLU A 182 5.95 13.06 -8.20
C GLU A 182 4.73 13.72 -7.58
N HIS A 183 3.54 13.16 -7.83
CA HIS A 183 2.30 13.66 -7.25
C HIS A 183 2.28 13.55 -5.72
N ILE A 184 2.82 12.48 -5.15
CA ILE A 184 2.95 12.31 -3.70
C ILE A 184 3.87 13.40 -3.14
N LEU A 185 5.04 13.60 -3.72
CA LEU A 185 6.00 14.62 -3.26
C LEU A 185 5.38 16.04 -3.27
N VAL A 186 4.66 16.41 -4.33
CA VAL A 186 3.99 17.72 -4.40
C VAL A 186 2.92 17.86 -3.31
N LEU A 187 2.19 16.78 -3.00
CA LEU A 187 1.20 16.80 -1.93
C LEU A 187 1.83 16.86 -0.54
N GLU A 188 2.95 16.18 -0.33
CA GLU A 188 3.72 16.23 0.92
C GLU A 188 4.27 17.63 1.17
N ASP A 189 4.83 18.29 0.15
CA ASP A 189 5.34 19.66 0.26
C ASP A 189 4.23 20.64 0.63
N ARG A 190 3.09 20.56 -0.07
CA ARG A 190 1.90 21.36 0.25
C ARG A 190 1.33 21.06 1.64
N PHE A 191 1.40 19.81 2.09
CA PHE A 191 0.97 19.44 3.43
C PHE A 191 1.88 20.06 4.49
N ALA A 192 3.19 20.05 4.26
CA ALA A 192 4.17 20.68 5.15
C ALA A 192 3.93 22.20 5.27
N GLU A 193 3.70 22.89 4.15
CA GLU A 193 3.33 24.32 4.17
C GLU A 193 2.08 24.59 5.01
N MET A 194 1.02 23.78 4.79
CA MET A 194 -0.22 23.91 5.57
C MET A 194 -0.02 23.62 7.06
N GLU A 195 0.83 22.66 7.41
CA GLU A 195 1.14 22.32 8.79
C GLU A 195 1.92 23.45 9.48
N GLU A 196 2.86 24.09 8.78
CA GLU A 196 3.58 25.26 9.26
C GLU A 196 2.63 26.44 9.52
N ASP A 197 1.74 26.77 8.57
CA ASP A 197 0.74 27.83 8.72
C ASP A 197 -0.21 27.57 9.89
N GLN A 198 -0.64 26.31 10.05
CA GLN A 198 -1.47 25.90 11.18
C GLN A 198 -0.71 26.07 12.49
N GLN A 199 0.55 25.65 12.56
CA GLN A 199 1.36 25.75 13.76
C GLN A 199 1.64 27.21 14.12
N SER A 200 1.92 28.06 13.13
CA SER A 200 2.07 29.50 13.28
C SER A 200 0.80 30.12 13.87
N SER A 201 -0.37 29.83 13.28
CA SER A 201 -1.67 30.29 13.76
C SER A 201 -1.96 29.83 15.20
N GLN A 202 -1.63 28.58 15.53
CA GLN A 202 -1.78 28.05 16.88
C GLN A 202 -0.85 28.76 17.89
N SER A 203 0.37 29.09 17.48
CA SER A 203 1.33 29.82 18.32
C SER A 203 0.85 31.25 18.58
N GLU A 204 0.32 31.93 17.56
CA GLU A 204 -0.26 33.26 17.69
C GLU A 204 -1.49 33.25 18.61
N LEU A 205 -2.40 32.29 18.44
CA LEU A 205 -3.57 32.15 19.32
C LEU A 205 -3.17 31.91 20.79
N LYS A 206 -2.14 31.10 21.03
CA LYS A 206 -1.60 30.89 22.39
C LYS A 206 -1.00 32.19 22.93
N PHE A 207 -0.25 32.92 22.12
CA PHE A 207 0.32 34.20 22.49
C PHE A 207 -0.76 35.23 22.84
N LEU A 208 -1.77 35.40 21.98
CA LEU A 208 -2.91 36.29 22.21
C LEU A 208 -3.70 35.90 23.47
N ARG A 209 -3.86 34.59 23.73
CA ARG A 209 -4.50 34.12 24.96
C ARG A 209 -3.70 34.50 26.21
N ILE A 210 -2.37 34.35 26.17
CA ILE A 210 -1.49 34.76 27.26
C ILE A 210 -1.56 36.29 27.46
N GLN A 211 -1.54 37.07 26.38
CA GLN A 211 -1.70 38.52 26.45
C GLN A 211 -3.04 38.92 27.09
N LEU A 212 -4.13 38.28 26.65
CA LEU A 212 -5.46 38.53 27.21
C LEU A 212 -5.50 38.20 28.69
N GLN A 213 -4.90 37.09 29.11
CA GLN A 213 -4.81 36.71 30.52
C GLN A 213 -3.95 37.69 31.31
N ALA A 214 -2.85 38.19 30.75
CA ALA A 214 -2.01 39.21 31.39
C ALA A 214 -2.79 40.52 31.58
N ILE A 215 -3.52 40.96 30.55
CA ILE A 215 -4.41 42.12 30.64
C ILE A 215 -5.50 41.86 31.67
N GLN A 216 -6.10 40.69 31.71
CA GLN A 216 -7.11 40.33 32.71
C GLN A 216 -6.56 40.47 34.14
N VAL A 217 -5.35 39.97 34.42
CA VAL A 217 -4.70 40.12 35.73
C VAL A 217 -4.42 41.58 36.04
N GLN A 218 -3.94 42.37 35.06
CA GLN A 218 -3.75 43.81 35.22
C GLN A 218 -5.07 44.54 35.50
N CYS A 219 -6.12 44.22 34.75
CA CYS A 219 -7.46 44.75 34.95
C CYS A 219 -8.02 44.35 36.30
N MET A 220 -7.84 43.12 36.77
CA MET A 220 -8.22 42.73 38.13
C MET A 220 -7.51 43.61 39.15
N ASN A 221 -6.20 43.84 39.02
CA ASN A 221 -5.46 44.70 39.95
C ASN A 221 -5.91 46.18 39.89
N CYS A 222 -6.34 46.67 38.73
CA CYS A 222 -6.89 48.02 38.57
C CYS A 222 -8.34 48.12 39.08
N ILE A 223 -9.16 47.12 38.80
CA ILE A 223 -10.57 47.04 39.20
C ILE A 223 -10.68 46.84 40.71
N HIS A 224 -9.87 45.99 41.34
CA HIS A 224 -9.85 45.86 42.82
C HIS A 224 -9.39 47.15 43.53
N ARG A 225 -8.74 48.08 42.81
CA ARG A 225 -8.42 49.43 43.34
C ARG A 225 -9.62 50.40 43.26
N HIS A 226 -10.61 50.09 42.42
CA HIS A 226 -11.79 50.91 42.11
C HIS A 226 -13.14 50.21 42.40
N GLU A 227 -13.15 48.94 42.84
CA GLU A 227 -14.35 48.13 43.11
C GLU A 227 -15.15 48.68 44.31
N ASP A 228 -14.48 49.43 45.18
CA ASP A 228 -15.10 50.12 46.30
C ASP A 228 -15.60 51.55 45.93
N ASP A 229 -15.75 51.88 44.64
CA ASP A 229 -16.38 53.13 44.20
C ASP A 229 -17.89 52.93 43.91
N PRO A 230 -18.77 53.13 44.92
CA PRO A 230 -20.21 52.99 44.74
C PRO A 230 -20.79 54.00 43.74
N GLU A 231 -20.16 55.18 43.60
CA GLU A 231 -20.64 56.25 42.73
C GLU A 231 -20.51 55.88 41.24
N LEU A 232 -19.40 55.21 40.89
CA LEU A 232 -19.19 54.70 39.53
C LEU A 232 -20.21 53.60 39.19
N THR A 233 -20.47 52.69 40.13
CA THR A 233 -21.42 51.59 39.94
C THR A 233 -22.85 52.11 39.73
N ASP A 234 -23.26 53.10 40.51
CA ASP A 234 -24.56 53.75 40.41
C ASP A 234 -24.72 54.55 39.11
N SER A 235 -23.69 55.28 38.69
CA SER A 235 -23.71 56.02 37.42
C SER A 235 -23.79 55.09 36.19
N ILE A 236 -23.10 53.94 36.21
CA ILE A 236 -23.20 52.91 35.17
C ILE A 236 -24.62 52.32 35.12
N ASN A 237 -25.20 52.01 36.27
CA ASN A 237 -26.56 51.48 36.35
C ASN A 237 -27.59 52.50 35.84
N LYS A 238 -27.44 53.77 36.23
CA LYS A 238 -28.29 54.85 35.74
C LYS A 238 -28.18 55.02 34.22
N TRP A 239 -26.96 55.02 33.69
CA TRP A 239 -26.73 55.11 32.24
C TRP A 239 -27.31 53.92 31.48
N LYS A 240 -27.23 52.70 32.02
CA LYS A 240 -27.88 51.51 31.44
C LYS A 240 -29.39 51.69 31.35
N ILE A 241 -30.03 52.15 32.44
CA ILE A 241 -31.47 52.40 32.48
C ILE A 241 -31.85 53.46 31.44
N ASP A 242 -31.09 54.56 31.38
CA ASP A 242 -31.33 55.65 30.42
C ASP A 242 -31.15 55.16 28.97
N TRP A 243 -30.12 54.36 28.70
CA TRP A 243 -29.88 53.77 27.39
C TRP A 243 -30.98 52.80 26.99
N GLU A 244 -31.46 51.95 27.91
CA GLU A 244 -32.60 51.07 27.64
C GLU A 244 -33.88 51.85 27.32
N ALA A 245 -34.14 52.95 28.03
CA ALA A 245 -35.27 53.83 27.76
C ALA A 245 -35.15 54.47 26.37
N ILE A 246 -33.96 54.94 26.00
CA ILE A 246 -33.66 55.49 24.67
C ILE A 246 -33.78 54.41 23.59
N ASN A 247 -33.26 53.21 23.82
CA ASN A 247 -33.32 52.08 22.88
C ASN A 247 -34.76 51.60 22.67
N LYS A 248 -35.56 51.51 23.74
CA LYS A 248 -37.00 51.22 23.66
C LYS A 248 -37.75 52.32 22.88
N ARG A 249 -37.43 53.60 23.13
CA ARG A 249 -38.00 54.74 22.39
C ARG A 249 -37.58 54.75 20.92
N ALA A 250 -36.35 54.35 20.61
CA ALA A 250 -35.82 54.27 19.24
C ALA A 250 -36.40 53.07 18.46
N LYS A 251 -36.70 51.96 19.16
CA LYS A 251 -37.36 50.77 18.60
C LYS A 251 -38.87 50.90 18.52
N ALA A 252 -39.48 51.86 19.22
CA ALA A 252 -40.89 52.16 19.06
C ALA A 252 -41.10 52.71 17.63
N PRO A 253 -41.99 52.12 16.82
CA PRO A 253 -42.28 52.66 15.50
C PRO A 253 -42.80 54.08 15.69
N ARG A 254 -42.11 55.05 15.08
CA ARG A 254 -42.54 56.45 15.05
C ARG A 254 -43.99 56.45 14.58
N GLN A 255 -44.94 56.73 15.48
CA GLN A 255 -46.31 57.02 15.08
C GLN A 255 -46.20 58.20 14.12
N LYS A 256 -46.44 57.92 12.83
CA LYS A 256 -46.56 58.95 11.81
C LYS A 256 -47.66 59.87 12.30
N GLY A 257 -47.30 61.12 12.62
CA GLY A 257 -48.26 62.16 12.93
C GLY A 257 -49.25 62.26 11.77
N ALA A 258 -50.49 61.88 12.05
CA ALA A 258 -51.63 62.48 11.40
C ALA A 258 -51.75 63.90 11.96
N VAL A 259 -51.57 64.88 11.10
CA VAL A 259 -52.39 66.09 10.83
C VAL A 259 -51.53 67.03 10.00
#